data_AF-A0A0R2THK6-F1
#
_entry.id   AF-A0A0R2THK6-F1
#
_cell.length_a   1.000
_cell.length_b   1.000
_cell.length_c   1.000
_cell.angle_alpha   90.00
_cell.angle_beta   90.00
_cell.angle_gamma   90.00
#
_symmetry.space_group_name_H-M   'P 1'
#
loop_
_entity.id
_entity.type
_entity.pdbx_description
1 polymer ?
#
loop_
_entity_poly.entity_id
_entity_poly.type
_entity_poly.pdbx_seq_one_letter_code
_entity_poly.pdbx_strand_id
1 'polypeptide(L)'
;MRVALSAKNSLSSGNYQGFGLIEILVSMLLLNIGLLGLMGLQTLGLQAERSAFFRTSASLISTDAVERIRANRTGFVASDYSSATSEANDSCFKRAGCSSKALAQTDLHELSNRAAEELPYGVLVICRDDTPSDGTPADHECDGSSTRVAVKIWWDDNRDGIAETLVTAGVAFL
;
A
#
# COMPACT_ATOMS: atom_id res chain seq x y z
N MET A 1 87.30 -47.21 10.97
CA MET A 1 86.80 -45.99 11.61
C MET A 1 85.87 -45.28 10.63
N ARG A 2 84.54 -45.43 10.77
CA ARG A 2 83.55 -44.71 9.95
C ARG A 2 82.60 -43.99 10.91
N VAL A 3 82.50 -42.69 10.70
CA VAL A 3 81.83 -41.69 11.53
C VAL A 3 80.32 -41.87 11.47
N ALA A 4 79.66 -41.86 12.63
CA ALA A 4 78.21 -41.79 12.75
C ALA A 4 77.74 -40.36 12.39
N LEU A 5 76.88 -40.22 11.38
CA LEU A 5 76.14 -38.99 11.12
C LEU A 5 74.83 -39.03 11.91
N SER A 6 74.82 -38.28 13.01
CA SER A 6 73.64 -38.06 13.86
C SER A 6 72.69 -37.05 13.18
N ALA A 7 71.59 -37.52 12.59
CA ALA A 7 70.51 -36.67 12.14
C ALA A 7 69.74 -36.08 13.34
N LYS A 8 69.92 -34.78 13.63
CA LYS A 8 69.06 -34.05 14.57
C LYS A 8 67.79 -33.59 13.86
N ASN A 9 66.71 -34.37 13.93
CA ASN A 9 65.37 -33.88 13.63
C ASN A 9 64.86 -33.07 14.83
N SER A 10 65.04 -31.75 14.78
CA SER A 10 64.39 -30.83 15.71
C SER A 10 62.93 -30.65 15.29
N LEU A 11 62.04 -31.53 15.75
CA LEU A 11 60.61 -31.31 15.68
C LEU A 11 60.25 -30.22 16.70
N SER A 12 60.13 -28.98 16.21
CA SER A 12 59.52 -27.89 16.95
C SER A 12 58.05 -28.24 17.23
N SER A 13 57.76 -28.71 18.44
CA SER A 13 56.40 -28.76 18.98
C SER A 13 55.92 -27.33 19.17
N GLY A 14 55.30 -26.75 18.13
CA GLY A 14 54.57 -25.50 18.27
C GLY A 14 53.47 -25.68 19.31
N ASN A 15 53.53 -24.91 20.40
CA ASN A 15 52.47 -24.86 21.40
C ASN A 15 51.19 -24.37 20.72
N TYR A 16 50.21 -25.25 20.51
CA TYR A 16 48.85 -24.85 20.15
C TYR A 16 48.25 -24.11 21.35
N GLN A 17 48.37 -22.79 21.35
CA GLN A 17 47.74 -21.93 22.36
C GLN A 17 46.21 -22.00 22.14
N GLY A 18 45.50 -22.58 23.11
CA GLY A 18 44.05 -22.83 23.07
C GLY A 18 43.19 -21.57 23.16
N PHE A 19 43.30 -20.66 22.19
CA PHE A 19 42.46 -19.47 22.05
C PHE A 19 41.31 -19.61 21.03
N GLY A 20 41.20 -20.74 20.32
CA GLY A 20 40.18 -20.90 19.26
C GLY A 20 38.73 -20.88 19.74
N LEU A 21 38.44 -21.38 20.95
CA LEU A 21 37.05 -21.48 21.42
C LEU A 21 36.47 -20.10 21.81
N ILE A 22 37.28 -19.22 22.41
CA ILE A 22 36.84 -17.85 22.71
C ILE A 22 36.70 -17.02 21.43
N GLU A 23 37.56 -17.23 20.44
CA GLU A 23 37.50 -16.55 19.14
C GLU A 23 36.20 -16.90 18.37
N ILE A 24 35.81 -18.18 18.38
CA ILE A 24 34.56 -18.64 17.76
C ILE A 24 33.36 -18.06 18.51
N LEU A 25 33.37 -18.04 19.85
CA LEU A 25 32.28 -17.47 20.64
C LEU A 25 32.10 -15.96 20.40
N VAL A 26 33.20 -15.21 20.34
CA VAL A 26 33.16 -13.77 20.02
C VAL A 26 32.68 -13.56 18.58
N SER A 27 33.13 -14.39 17.64
CA SER A 27 32.66 -14.32 16.24
C SER A 27 31.15 -14.59 16.12
N MET A 28 30.64 -15.61 16.81
CA MET A 28 29.21 -15.91 16.86
C MET A 28 28.41 -14.79 17.53
N LEU A 29 28.93 -14.19 18.61
CA LEU A 29 28.30 -13.06 19.28
C LEU A 29 28.14 -11.87 18.32
N LEU A 30 29.22 -11.49 17.64
CA LEU A 30 29.20 -10.39 16.67
C LEU A 30 28.25 -10.70 15.49
N LEU A 31 28.29 -11.93 14.98
CA LEU A 31 27.39 -12.38 13.92
C LEU A 31 25.92 -12.28 14.33
N ASN A 32 25.58 -12.73 15.55
CA ASN A 32 24.21 -12.68 16.05
C ASN A 32 23.71 -11.23 16.21
N ILE A 33 24.56 -10.32 16.71
CA ILE A 33 24.22 -8.89 16.80
C ILE A 33 23.98 -8.30 15.40
N GLY A 34 24.84 -8.64 14.43
CA GLY A 34 24.67 -8.24 13.03
C GLY A 34 23.37 -8.75 12.41
N LEU A 35 23.01 -10.01 12.68
CA LEU A 35 21.80 -10.62 12.15
C LEU A 35 20.52 -9.99 12.73
N LEU A 36 20.51 -9.68 14.03
CA LEU A 36 19.40 -8.95 14.67
C LEU A 36 19.22 -7.55 14.05
N GLY A 37 20.32 -6.86 13.74
CA GLY A 37 20.29 -5.59 13.02
C GLY A 37 19.66 -5.72 11.62
N LEU A 38 20.06 -6.75 10.86
CA LEU A 38 19.49 -7.03 9.54
C LEU A 38 17.99 -7.34 9.60
N MET A 39 17.53 -8.11 10.59
CA MET A 39 16.11 -8.40 10.78
C MET A 39 15.32 -7.10 11.05
N GLY A 40 15.85 -6.18 11.84
CA GLY A 40 15.25 -4.86 12.06
C GLY A 40 15.03 -4.11 10.74
N LEU A 41 16.07 -4.03 9.91
CA LEU A 41 15.97 -3.40 8.58
C LEU A 41 14.96 -4.12 7.66
N GLN A 42 14.92 -5.45 7.68
CA GLN A 42 13.96 -6.23 6.91
C GLN A 42 12.52 -5.91 7.31
N THR A 43 12.24 -5.76 8.61
CA THR A 43 10.88 -5.41 9.08
C THR A 43 10.45 -4.02 8.64
N LEU A 44 11.36 -3.03 8.69
CA LEU A 44 11.09 -1.68 8.19
C LEU A 44 10.85 -1.68 6.67
N GLY A 45 11.63 -2.47 5.92
CA GLY A 45 11.44 -2.65 4.48
C GLY A 45 10.04 -3.19 4.15
N LEU A 46 9.59 -4.23 4.86
CA LEU A 46 8.25 -4.80 4.66
C LEU A 46 7.13 -3.81 4.99
N GLN A 47 7.30 -2.97 6.03
CA GLN A 47 6.32 -1.93 6.36
C GLN A 47 6.23 -0.87 5.25
N ALA A 48 7.39 -0.40 4.77
CA ALA A 48 7.45 0.56 3.68
C ALA A 48 6.84 0.00 2.37
N GLU A 49 7.10 -1.27 2.07
CA GLU A 49 6.52 -1.95 0.90
C GLU A 49 4.98 -2.02 0.99
N ARG A 50 4.42 -2.41 2.13
CA ARG A 50 2.96 -2.46 2.34
C ARG A 50 2.31 -1.10 2.17
N SER A 51 2.91 -0.09 2.79
CA SER A 51 2.45 1.30 2.72
C SER A 51 2.50 1.84 1.27
N ALA A 52 3.55 1.50 0.51
CA ALA A 52 3.64 1.81 -0.91
C ALA A 52 2.58 1.05 -1.75
N PHE A 53 2.32 -0.22 -1.43
CA PHE A 53 1.29 -1.02 -2.08
C PHE A 53 -0.10 -0.38 -1.90
N PHE A 54 -0.50 -0.03 -0.66
CA PHE A 54 -1.80 0.60 -0.42
C PHE A 54 -1.96 1.94 -1.13
N ARG A 55 -0.93 2.80 -1.09
CA ARG A 55 -0.92 4.06 -1.87
C ARG A 55 -1.09 3.83 -3.36
N THR A 56 -0.45 2.79 -3.89
CA THR A 56 -0.56 2.43 -5.32
C THR A 56 -1.96 1.94 -5.64
N SER A 57 -2.52 1.02 -4.85
CA SER A 57 -3.90 0.54 -5.01
C SER A 57 -4.91 1.69 -4.95
N ALA A 58 -4.82 2.56 -3.95
CA ALA A 58 -5.71 3.71 -3.81
C ALA A 58 -5.62 4.65 -5.03
N SER A 59 -4.40 4.92 -5.53
CA SER A 59 -4.19 5.72 -6.75
C SER A 59 -4.79 5.08 -8.00
N LEU A 60 -4.67 3.75 -8.15
CA LEU A 60 -5.26 3.01 -9.25
C LEU A 60 -6.79 3.03 -9.20
N ILE A 61 -7.39 2.81 -8.02
CA ILE A 61 -8.85 2.91 -7.82
C ILE A 61 -9.33 4.33 -8.12
N SER A 62 -8.61 5.35 -7.63
CA SER A 62 -8.95 6.74 -7.88
C SER A 62 -8.89 7.09 -9.37
N THR A 63 -7.90 6.56 -10.09
CA THR A 63 -7.76 6.78 -11.54
C THR A 63 -8.89 6.07 -12.30
N ASP A 64 -9.22 4.83 -11.93
CA ASP A 64 -10.36 4.08 -12.50
C ASP A 64 -11.68 4.83 -12.30
N ALA A 65 -11.92 5.34 -11.09
CA ALA A 65 -13.11 6.15 -10.78
C ALA A 65 -13.20 7.39 -11.69
N VAL A 66 -12.10 8.12 -11.86
CA VAL A 66 -12.03 9.29 -12.73
C VAL A 66 -12.36 8.94 -14.19
N GLU A 67 -11.80 7.85 -14.71
CA GLU A 67 -12.04 7.43 -16.10
C GLU A 67 -13.49 6.98 -16.31
N ARG A 68 -14.10 6.28 -15.35
CA ARG A 68 -15.52 5.90 -15.39
C ARG A 68 -16.44 7.11 -15.39
N ILE A 69 -16.18 8.09 -14.53
CA ILE A 69 -16.92 9.37 -14.51
C ILE A 69 -16.78 10.09 -15.86
N ARG A 70 -15.58 10.09 -16.46
CA ARG A 70 -15.34 10.68 -17.79
C ARG A 70 -16.13 9.98 -18.88
N ALA A 71 -16.20 8.64 -18.84
CA ALA A 71 -16.97 7.85 -19.79
C ALA A 71 -18.48 8.09 -19.67
N ASN A 72 -18.98 8.36 -18.46
CA ASN A 72 -20.40 8.62 -18.17
C ASN A 72 -20.67 10.11 -17.91
N ARG A 73 -20.37 10.96 -18.90
CA ARG A 73 -20.59 12.42 -18.82
C ARG A 73 -22.04 12.79 -18.46
N THR A 74 -23.02 12.03 -18.94
CA THR A 74 -24.43 12.28 -18.64
C THR A 74 -24.75 12.10 -17.16
N GLY A 75 -24.24 11.03 -16.54
CA GLY A 75 -24.33 10.82 -15.08
C GLY A 75 -23.57 11.87 -14.27
N PHE A 76 -22.40 12.31 -14.76
CA PHE A 76 -21.65 13.42 -14.15
C PHE A 76 -22.47 14.73 -14.10
N VAL A 77 -23.05 15.14 -15.22
CA VAL A 77 -23.84 16.40 -15.30
C VAL A 77 -25.07 16.32 -14.40
N ALA A 78 -25.71 15.14 -14.34
CA ALA A 78 -26.85 14.88 -13.48
C ALA A 78 -26.51 14.76 -11.97
N SER A 79 -25.22 14.75 -11.61
CA SER A 79 -24.74 14.52 -10.23
C SER A 79 -25.09 13.12 -9.70
N ASP A 80 -25.20 12.12 -10.57
CA ASP A 80 -25.55 10.75 -10.17
C ASP A 80 -24.40 10.07 -9.38
N TYR A 81 -23.17 10.56 -9.51
CA TYR A 81 -22.00 10.06 -8.79
C TYR A 81 -21.87 10.58 -7.35
N SER A 82 -22.67 11.57 -6.93
CA SER A 82 -22.67 12.10 -5.55
C SER A 82 -23.81 11.53 -4.69
N SER A 83 -24.36 10.40 -5.10
CA SER A 83 -25.49 9.75 -4.44
C SER A 83 -25.02 8.97 -3.19
N ALA A 84 -25.75 9.11 -2.08
CA ALA A 84 -25.53 8.31 -0.88
C ALA A 84 -25.89 6.82 -1.07
N THR A 85 -26.67 6.50 -2.12
CA THR A 85 -27.02 5.11 -2.47
C THR A 85 -26.17 4.63 -3.63
N SER A 86 -25.45 3.53 -3.42
CA SER A 86 -24.78 2.75 -4.46
C SER A 86 -25.40 1.36 -4.53
N GLU A 87 -25.90 0.99 -5.71
CA GLU A 87 -26.53 -0.32 -5.95
C GLU A 87 -25.97 -0.90 -7.24
N ALA A 88 -25.58 -2.18 -7.17
CA ALA A 88 -25.19 -2.92 -8.36
C ALA A 88 -26.39 -3.15 -9.27
N ASN A 89 -26.22 -2.91 -10.58
CA ASN A 89 -27.24 -3.22 -11.57
C ASN A 89 -26.68 -4.10 -12.70
N ASP A 90 -27.02 -5.39 -12.65
CA ASP A 90 -26.59 -6.40 -13.65
C ASP A 90 -26.95 -6.04 -15.09
N SER A 91 -27.96 -5.19 -15.32
CA SER A 91 -28.33 -4.77 -16.68
C SER A 91 -27.22 -3.96 -17.37
N CYS A 92 -26.36 -3.29 -16.61
CA CYS A 92 -25.23 -2.53 -17.14
C CYS A 92 -24.20 -3.42 -17.87
N PHE A 93 -24.14 -4.72 -17.52
CA PHE A 93 -23.23 -5.70 -18.14
C PHE A 93 -23.89 -6.54 -19.23
N LYS A 94 -25.15 -6.26 -19.58
CA LYS A 94 -25.89 -6.95 -20.63
C LYS A 94 -25.92 -6.11 -21.90
N ARG A 95 -26.18 -6.75 -23.04
CA ARG A 95 -26.24 -6.07 -24.35
C ARG A 95 -27.23 -4.89 -24.40
N ALA A 96 -28.31 -4.94 -23.61
CA ALA A 96 -29.29 -3.86 -23.52
C ALA A 96 -28.74 -2.60 -22.83
N GLY A 97 -27.69 -2.73 -22.02
CA GLY A 97 -27.15 -1.68 -21.18
C GLY A 97 -28.10 -1.23 -20.07
N CYS A 98 -27.73 -0.15 -19.40
CA CYS A 98 -28.50 0.49 -18.34
C CYS A 98 -28.50 2.02 -18.53
N SER A 99 -29.30 2.73 -17.73
CA SER A 99 -29.30 4.20 -17.74
C SER A 99 -27.98 4.78 -17.21
N SER A 100 -27.64 6.02 -17.56
CA SER A 100 -26.45 6.71 -17.04
C SER A 100 -26.42 6.78 -15.51
N LYS A 101 -27.60 6.93 -14.89
CA LYS A 101 -27.75 6.91 -13.43
C LYS A 101 -27.47 5.53 -12.84
N ALA A 102 -28.06 4.48 -13.42
CA ALA A 102 -27.83 3.11 -12.97
C ALA A 102 -26.36 2.68 -13.15
N LEU A 103 -25.71 3.17 -14.22
CA LEU A 103 -24.28 2.97 -14.43
C LEU A 103 -23.46 3.65 -13.34
N ALA A 104 -23.73 4.92 -13.03
CA ALA A 104 -23.04 5.65 -11.96
C ALA A 104 -23.20 4.97 -10.59
N GLN A 105 -24.39 4.50 -10.25
CA GLN A 105 -24.65 3.77 -9.00
C GLN A 105 -23.91 2.42 -8.94
N THR A 106 -23.80 1.74 -10.09
CA THR A 106 -23.04 0.48 -10.21
C THR A 106 -21.55 0.73 -10.07
N ASP A 107 -21.01 1.77 -10.72
CA ASP A 107 -19.61 2.18 -10.59
C ASP A 107 -19.27 2.50 -9.14
N LEU A 108 -20.10 3.30 -8.46
CA LEU A 108 -19.92 3.63 -7.05
C LEU A 108 -19.90 2.37 -6.17
N HIS A 109 -20.79 1.41 -6.45
CA HIS A 109 -20.87 0.16 -5.69
C HIS A 109 -19.60 -0.69 -5.88
N GLU A 110 -19.16 -0.86 -7.12
CA GLU A 110 -17.95 -1.63 -7.43
C GLU A 110 -16.69 -0.98 -6.83
N LEU A 111 -16.53 0.33 -7.02
CA LEU A 111 -15.36 1.07 -6.54
C LEU A 111 -15.30 1.13 -5.01
N SER A 112 -16.45 1.34 -4.34
CA SER A 112 -16.50 1.36 -2.87
C SER A 112 -16.19 0.00 -2.27
N ASN A 113 -16.73 -1.09 -2.84
CA ASN A 113 -16.39 -2.45 -2.40
C ASN A 113 -14.90 -2.74 -2.62
N ARG A 114 -14.37 -2.38 -3.80
CA ARG A 114 -12.95 -2.58 -4.11
C ARG A 114 -12.03 -1.81 -3.16
N ALA A 115 -12.37 -0.57 -2.81
CA ALA A 115 -11.64 0.19 -1.81
C ALA A 115 -11.69 -0.49 -0.43
N ALA A 116 -12.86 -0.96 0.00
CA ALA A 116 -13.03 -1.66 1.28
C ALA A 116 -12.31 -3.02 1.33
N GLU A 117 -12.16 -3.70 0.20
CA GLU A 117 -11.48 -5.00 0.09
C GLU A 117 -9.95 -4.86 -0.03
N GLU A 118 -9.45 -3.90 -0.82
CA GLU A 118 -8.01 -3.74 -1.07
C GLU A 118 -7.31 -2.91 0.01
N LEU A 119 -8.02 -1.99 0.66
CA LEU A 119 -7.43 -1.04 1.60
C LEU A 119 -7.91 -1.30 3.04
N PRO A 120 -7.01 -1.24 4.04
CA PRO A 120 -7.40 -1.33 5.44
C PRO A 120 -8.36 -0.20 5.83
N TYR A 121 -9.58 -0.54 6.27
CA TYR A 121 -10.64 0.44 6.56
C TYR A 121 -10.91 1.40 5.39
N GLY A 122 -10.77 0.91 4.15
CA GLY A 122 -10.93 1.70 2.94
C GLY A 122 -12.31 2.33 2.82
N VAL A 123 -12.37 3.65 2.67
CA VAL A 123 -13.60 4.40 2.40
C VAL A 123 -13.40 5.21 1.13
N LEU A 124 -14.27 5.01 0.15
CA LEU A 124 -14.29 5.77 -1.11
C LEU A 124 -15.56 6.62 -1.17
N VAL A 125 -15.38 7.90 -1.46
CA VAL A 125 -16.46 8.87 -1.63
C VAL A 125 -16.22 9.65 -2.90
N ILE A 126 -17.29 9.85 -3.65
CA ILE A 126 -17.28 10.70 -4.83
C ILE A 126 -18.32 11.79 -4.59
N CYS A 127 -17.91 13.04 -4.66
CA CYS A 127 -18.82 14.17 -4.46
C CYS A 127 -18.33 15.44 -5.15
N ARG A 128 -19.19 16.45 -5.22
CA ARG A 128 -18.82 17.76 -5.75
C ARG A 128 -18.10 18.55 -4.68
N ASP A 129 -16.88 18.96 -5.01
CA ASP A 129 -15.97 19.55 -4.05
C ASP A 129 -14.83 20.33 -4.74
N ASP A 130 -14.56 21.54 -4.23
CA ASP A 130 -13.48 22.42 -4.67
C ASP A 130 -12.24 22.31 -3.77
N THR A 131 -12.36 21.75 -2.56
CA THR A 131 -11.29 21.51 -1.60
C THR A 131 -11.05 20.00 -1.37
N PRO A 132 -10.66 19.24 -2.42
CA PRO A 132 -10.64 17.77 -2.40
C PRO A 132 -9.79 17.12 -1.30
N SER A 133 -8.86 17.84 -0.68
CA SER A 133 -7.91 17.36 0.33
C SER A 133 -8.36 17.56 1.79
N ASP A 134 -9.63 17.85 2.03
CA ASP A 134 -10.21 18.00 3.37
C ASP A 134 -11.16 16.83 3.74
N GLY A 135 -11.75 16.96 4.92
CA GLY A 135 -12.68 15.98 5.47
C GLY A 135 -12.01 14.75 6.07
N THR A 136 -12.87 13.81 6.42
CA THR A 136 -12.58 12.56 7.11
C THR A 136 -13.46 11.43 6.54
N PRO A 137 -13.16 10.16 6.87
CA PRO A 137 -14.01 9.04 6.46
C PRO A 137 -15.44 9.08 7.02
N ALA A 138 -15.71 9.89 8.04
CA ALA A 138 -17.04 10.02 8.65
C ALA A 138 -17.78 11.29 8.21
N ASP A 139 -17.03 12.36 7.98
CA ASP A 139 -17.53 13.63 7.47
C ASP A 139 -16.66 14.06 6.30
N HIS A 140 -17.18 13.89 5.09
CA HIS A 140 -16.41 13.97 3.85
C HIS A 140 -16.17 15.39 3.36
N GLU A 141 -16.77 16.40 4.01
CA GLU A 141 -16.65 17.82 3.65
C GLU A 141 -16.89 18.04 2.13
N CYS A 142 -18.07 17.64 1.67
CA CYS A 142 -18.47 17.83 0.28
C CYS A 142 -19.18 19.18 0.12
N ASP A 143 -18.50 20.17 -0.47
CA ASP A 143 -19.01 21.55 -0.63
C ASP A 143 -20.31 21.66 -1.45
N GLY A 144 -20.56 20.71 -2.36
CA GLY A 144 -21.83 20.57 -3.09
C GLY A 144 -22.11 21.64 -4.18
N SER A 145 -21.40 22.77 -4.19
CA SER A 145 -21.57 23.84 -5.18
C SER A 145 -20.62 23.78 -6.39
N SER A 146 -19.65 22.87 -6.37
CA SER A 146 -18.60 22.80 -7.39
C SER A 146 -19.09 22.22 -8.73
N THR A 147 -18.47 22.66 -9.83
CA THR A 147 -18.53 22.00 -11.15
C THR A 147 -17.52 20.86 -11.28
N ARG A 148 -16.66 20.68 -10.27
CA ARG A 148 -15.66 19.63 -10.17
C ARG A 148 -16.21 18.52 -9.28
N VAL A 149 -15.94 17.28 -9.66
CA VAL A 149 -16.18 16.11 -8.82
C VAL A 149 -14.84 15.66 -8.27
N ALA A 150 -14.76 15.54 -6.96
CA ALA A 150 -13.65 14.95 -6.25
C ALA A 150 -13.94 13.46 -5.99
N VAL A 151 -12.92 12.64 -6.21
CA VAL A 151 -12.84 11.27 -5.72
C VAL A 151 -11.90 11.30 -4.52
N LYS A 152 -12.43 10.97 -3.34
CA LYS A 152 -11.71 10.90 -2.07
C LYS A 152 -11.64 9.45 -1.62
N ILE A 153 -10.44 8.97 -1.28
CA ILE A 153 -10.24 7.62 -0.75
C ILE A 153 -9.39 7.70 0.52
N TRP A 154 -9.93 7.22 1.63
CA TRP A 154 -9.24 7.12 2.91
C TRP A 154 -8.90 5.68 3.26
N TRP A 155 -7.77 5.46 3.94
CA TRP A 155 -7.40 4.16 4.52
C TRP A 155 -6.46 4.31 5.73
N ASP A 156 -6.35 3.21 6.48
CA ASP A 156 -5.47 3.03 7.63
C ASP A 156 -4.10 2.48 7.19
N ASP A 157 -3.13 3.38 6.98
CA ASP A 157 -1.79 3.02 6.49
C ASP A 157 -0.90 2.42 7.59
N ASN A 158 -1.03 2.94 8.81
CA ASN A 158 -0.17 2.59 9.96
C ASN A 158 -0.73 1.42 10.81
N ARG A 159 -1.96 0.98 10.52
CA ARG A 159 -2.72 -0.08 11.19
C ARG A 159 -3.11 0.25 12.63
N ASP A 160 -3.37 1.52 12.93
CA ASP A 160 -3.83 1.97 14.26
C ASP A 160 -5.35 1.88 14.47
N GLY A 161 -6.10 1.53 13.43
CA GLY A 161 -7.56 1.39 13.45
C GLY A 161 -8.33 2.63 13.00
N ILE A 162 -7.64 3.67 12.53
CA ILE A 162 -8.22 4.90 12.00
C ILE A 162 -7.82 5.03 10.53
N ALA A 163 -8.73 5.52 9.68
CA ALA A 163 -8.46 5.73 8.25
C ALA A 163 -8.16 7.21 7.96
N GLU A 164 -6.97 7.68 8.29
CA GLU A 164 -6.59 9.10 8.11
C GLU A 164 -5.83 9.40 6.82
N THR A 165 -5.25 8.39 6.16
CA THR A 165 -4.47 8.64 4.95
C THR A 165 -5.39 8.84 3.76
N LEU A 166 -5.24 9.95 3.04
CA LEU A 166 -6.13 10.38 1.96
C LEU A 166 -5.41 10.46 0.62
N VAL A 167 -6.03 9.94 -0.43
CA VAL A 167 -5.70 10.27 -1.82
C VAL A 167 -6.93 10.88 -2.51
N THR A 168 -6.66 11.85 -3.38
CA THR A 168 -7.71 12.64 -4.03
C THR A 168 -7.44 12.76 -5.51
N ALA A 169 -8.48 12.63 -6.34
CA ALA A 169 -8.43 13.01 -7.74
C ALA A 169 -9.66 13.84 -8.13
N GLY A 170 -9.55 14.61 -9.20
CA GLY A 170 -10.62 15.51 -9.64
C GLY A 170 -10.99 15.30 -11.10
N VAL A 171 -12.29 15.41 -11.40
CA VAL A 171 -12.84 15.46 -12.74
C VAL A 171 -13.62 16.76 -12.93
N ALA A 172 -13.35 17.45 -14.03
CA ALA A 172 -14.12 18.60 -14.47
C ALA A 172 -14.33 18.50 -15.98
N PHE A 173 -15.52 18.85 -16.45
CA PHE A 173 -15.78 19.05 -17.87
C PHE A 173 -15.83 20.55 -18.14
N LEU A 174 -14.98 21.00 -19.07
CA LEU A 174 -14.98 22.38 -19.59
C LEU A 174 -16.19 22.61 -20.52
#